data_AF-A0A920AHF2-F1
#
_entry.id   AF-A0A920AHF2-F1
#
_cell.length_a   1.000
_cell.length_b   1.000
_cell.length_c   1.000
_cell.angle_alpha   90.00
_cell.angle_beta   90.00
_cell.angle_gamma   90.00
#
_symmetry.space_group_name_H-M   'P 1'
#
loop_
_entity.id
_entity.type
_entity.pdbx_description
1 polymer ?
#
loop_
_entity_poly.entity_id
_entity_poly.type
_entity_poly.pdbx_seq_one_letter_code
_entity_poly.pdbx_strand_id
1 'polypeptide(L)'
;MIFKIMIRGTIKKDEPIHQMKIKLVLDDNLFVVDAEAKTENSPYSICKNANSNFKDYWATNWKSGWKREITKLIGGTNGCALT
;
A
#
# COMPACT_ATOMS: atom_id res chain seq x y z
N MET A 1 -26.60 -5.88 9.92
CA MET A 1 -26.00 -5.54 11.23
C MET A 1 -24.94 -4.49 10.99
N ILE A 2 -25.09 -3.29 11.53
CA ILE A 2 -24.16 -2.16 11.32
C ILE A 2 -23.32 -2.02 12.58
N PHE A 3 -22.01 -2.22 12.48
CA PHE A 3 -21.10 -1.93 13.59
C PHE A 3 -20.64 -0.48 13.49
N LYS A 4 -21.05 0.34 14.46
CA LYS A 4 -20.59 1.73 14.59
C LYS A 4 -19.41 1.76 15.57
N ILE A 5 -18.19 1.93 15.05
CA ILE A 5 -16.98 2.10 15.86
C ILE A 5 -16.50 3.53 15.62
N MET A 6 -16.42 4.31 16.71
CA MET A 6 -16.29 5.77 16.74
C MET A 6 -15.05 6.35 16.00
N ILE A 7 -14.07 5.51 15.66
CA ILE A 7 -12.84 5.84 14.93
C ILE A 7 -12.77 5.30 13.48
N ARG A 8 -13.74 4.48 13.05
CA ARG A 8 -13.68 3.73 11.77
C ARG A 8 -14.73 4.13 10.72
N GLY A 9 -15.63 5.06 11.04
CA GLY A 9 -16.81 5.29 10.21
C GLY A 9 -17.76 4.09 10.20
N THR A 10 -18.60 3.96 9.16
CA THR A 10 -19.53 2.84 8.99
C THR A 10 -19.02 1.94 7.88
N ILE A 11 -18.75 0.66 8.19
CA ILE A 11 -18.31 -0.35 7.21
C ILE A 11 -19.52 -1.24 6.90
N LYS A 12 -19.85 -1.41 5.62
CA LYS A 12 -20.94 -2.30 5.23
C LYS A 12 -20.52 -3.76 5.36
N LYS A 13 -21.50 -4.63 5.57
CA LYS A 13 -21.28 -6.08 5.44
C LYS A 13 -20.73 -6.34 4.03
N ASP A 14 -19.70 -7.19 3.95
CA ASP A 14 -19.01 -7.59 2.71
C ASP A 14 -18.13 -6.49 2.07
N GLU A 15 -17.95 -5.34 2.72
CA GLU A 15 -17.00 -4.31 2.26
C GLU A 15 -15.55 -4.67 2.67
N PRO A 16 -14.60 -4.68 1.72
CA PRO A 16 -13.20 -4.96 2.04
C PRO A 16 -12.61 -3.96 3.03
N ILE A 17 -11.89 -4.47 4.02
CA ILE A 17 -11.25 -3.62 5.02
C ILE A 17 -9.93 -3.05 4.50
N HIS A 18 -9.20 -3.75 3.64
CA HIS A 18 -7.86 -3.36 3.21
C HIS A 18 -7.69 -3.52 1.71
N GLN A 19 -8.51 -2.80 0.94
CA GLN A 19 -8.46 -2.88 -0.52
C GLN A 19 -7.52 -1.84 -1.08
N MET A 20 -6.38 -2.30 -1.57
CA MET A 20 -5.35 -1.49 -2.17
C MET A 20 -5.02 -1.97 -3.58
N LYS A 21 -4.67 -1.00 -4.43
CA LYS A 21 -4.11 -1.23 -5.75
C LYS A 21 -2.75 -0.56 -5.83
N ILE A 22 -1.79 -1.29 -6.35
CA ILE A 22 -0.43 -0.81 -6.58
C ILE A 22 -0.17 -0.97 -8.06
N LYS A 23 0.27 0.11 -8.72
CA LYS A 23 0.68 0.15 -10.11
C LYS A 23 2.18 0.42 -10.12
N LEU A 24 2.93 -0.44 -10.80
CA LEU A 24 4.36 -0.31 -10.97
C LEU A 24 4.66 -0.30 -12.47
N VAL A 25 5.51 0.62 -12.90
CA VAL A 25 6.03 0.67 -14.27
C VAL A 25 7.47 0.20 -14.19
N LEU A 26 7.82 -0.78 -15.02
CA LEU A 26 9.17 -1.33 -15.09
C LEU A 26 9.84 -0.95 -16.41
N ASP A 27 11.16 -0.74 -16.38
CA ASP A 27 11.98 -0.71 -17.60
C ASP A 27 12.38 -2.12 -18.07
N ASP A 28 13.10 -2.21 -19.19
CA ASP A 28 13.59 -3.47 -19.77
C ASP A 28 14.57 -4.23 -18.85
N ASN A 29 15.15 -3.55 -17.86
CA ASN A 29 16.07 -4.10 -16.88
C ASN A 29 15.38 -4.46 -15.54
N LEU A 30 14.05 -4.36 -15.50
CA LEU A 30 13.18 -4.60 -14.35
C LEU A 30 13.42 -3.62 -13.18
N PHE A 31 13.92 -2.41 -13.47
CA PHE A 31 13.86 -1.31 -12.50
C PHE A 31 12.46 -0.72 -12.51
N VAL A 32 11.92 -0.50 -11.30
CA VAL A 32 10.69 0.29 -11.15
C VAL A 32 11.04 1.72 -11.56
N VAL A 33 10.39 2.29 -12.55
CA VAL A 33 10.60 3.69 -12.97
C VAL A 33 9.48 4.61 -12.55
N ASP A 34 8.32 4.04 -12.21
CA ASP A 34 7.19 4.75 -11.63
C ASP A 34 6.38 3.81 -10.73
N ALA A 35 5.78 4.39 -9.69
CA ALA A 35 5.00 3.67 -8.70
C ALA A 35 3.88 4.52 -8.11
N GLU A 36 2.66 3.98 -8.16
CA GLU A 36 1.49 4.58 -7.58
C GLU A 36 0.74 3.57 -6.71
N ALA A 37 0.20 4.04 -5.59
CA ALA A 37 -0.72 3.27 -4.77
C ALA A 37 -2.03 4.01 -4.56
N LYS A 38 -3.11 3.24 -4.51
CA LYS A 38 -4.44 3.72 -4.19
C LYS A 38 -5.10 2.76 -3.22
N THR A 39 -5.50 3.30 -2.07
CA THR A 39 -6.35 2.62 -1.11
C THR A 39 -7.82 2.94 -1.42
N GLU A 40 -8.56 1.93 -1.89
CA GLU A 40 -9.98 2.05 -2.25
C GLU A 40 -10.88 1.96 -1.01
N ASN A 41 -10.59 1.00 -0.12
CA ASN A 41 -11.31 0.81 1.12
C ASN A 41 -10.30 0.60 2.27
N SER A 42 -10.46 1.38 3.35
CA SER A 42 -9.68 1.28 4.57
C SER A 42 -10.57 1.50 5.80
N PRO A 43 -10.27 0.87 6.95
CA PRO A 43 -11.06 1.08 8.16
C PRO A 43 -10.76 2.43 8.80
N TYR A 44 -9.61 3.04 8.47
CA TYR A 44 -9.19 4.33 9.01
C TYR A 44 -8.83 5.27 7.87
N SER A 45 -9.12 6.56 8.05
CA SER A 45 -8.74 7.62 7.12
C SER A 45 -7.22 7.72 6.97
N ILE A 46 -6.48 7.55 8.07
CA ILE A 46 -5.01 7.62 8.09
C ILE A 46 -4.34 6.55 7.22
N CYS A 47 -4.99 5.41 6.96
CA CYS A 47 -4.44 4.36 6.12
C CYS A 47 -4.12 4.84 4.70
N LYS A 48 -4.84 5.86 4.19
CA LYS A 48 -4.60 6.42 2.86
C LYS A 48 -3.28 7.20 2.78
N ASN A 49 -2.72 7.64 3.91
CA ASN A 49 -1.45 8.37 3.93
C ASN A 49 -0.30 7.51 3.41
N ALA A 50 -0.34 6.20 3.61
CA ALA A 50 0.70 5.33 3.11
C ALA A 50 0.76 5.27 1.58
N ASN A 51 -0.29 5.67 0.84
CA ASN A 51 -0.25 5.75 -0.63
C ASN A 51 0.88 6.65 -1.14
N SER A 52 1.21 7.75 -0.45
CA SER A 52 2.27 8.67 -0.89
C SER A 52 3.66 8.05 -0.80
N ASN A 53 3.86 7.10 0.12
CA ASN A 53 5.16 6.47 0.36
C ASN A 53 5.53 5.47 -0.74
N PHE A 54 4.56 5.05 -1.56
CA PHE A 54 4.81 4.20 -2.73
C PHE A 54 5.55 4.96 -3.84
N LYS A 55 5.54 6.29 -3.82
CA LYS A 55 6.35 7.10 -4.73
C LYS A 55 7.84 6.89 -4.55
N ASP A 56 8.31 6.28 -3.45
CA ASP A 56 9.72 5.97 -3.23
C ASP A 56 10.15 4.63 -3.86
N TYR A 57 9.24 3.89 -4.51
CA TYR A 57 9.52 2.53 -5.02
C TYR A 57 10.31 2.52 -6.32
N TRP A 58 10.30 3.64 -7.04
CA TRP A 58 11.02 3.82 -8.31
C TRP A 58 12.55 3.65 -8.19
N ALA A 59 13.09 3.49 -6.98
CA ALA A 59 14.51 3.21 -6.80
C ALA A 59 14.83 1.71 -6.65
N THR A 60 13.87 0.80 -6.87
CA THR A 60 14.05 -0.64 -6.64
C THR A 60 14.12 -1.47 -7.92
N ASN A 61 14.87 -2.58 -7.87
CA ASN A 61 14.95 -3.55 -8.97
C ASN A 61 14.19 -4.83 -8.58
N TRP A 62 13.30 -5.31 -9.47
CA TRP A 62 12.40 -6.46 -9.23
C TRP A 62 13.13 -7.83 -9.12
N LYS A 63 14.46 -7.88 -9.22
CA LYS A 63 15.26 -9.12 -9.15
C LYS A 63 15.20 -9.82 -7.78
N SER A 64 15.90 -10.95 -7.69
CA SER A 64 16.05 -11.71 -6.45
C SER A 64 16.49 -10.83 -5.29
N GLY A 65 15.71 -10.81 -4.20
CA GLY A 65 15.95 -9.94 -3.05
C GLY A 65 15.06 -8.71 -2.98
N TRP A 66 14.26 -8.43 -4.03
CA TRP A 66 13.36 -7.29 -4.09
C TRP A 66 12.41 -7.20 -2.89
N LYS A 67 11.84 -8.33 -2.43
CA LYS A 67 11.01 -8.36 -1.21
C LYS A 67 11.73 -7.78 0.01
N ARG A 68 13.02 -8.08 0.19
CA ARG A 68 13.81 -7.54 1.30
C ARG A 68 14.06 -6.04 1.14
N GLU A 69 14.33 -5.58 -0.08
CA GLU A 69 14.56 -4.17 -0.37
C GLU A 69 13.30 -3.34 -0.16
N ILE A 70 12.17 -3.81 -0.69
CA ILE A 70 10.90 -3.12 -0.54
C ILE A 70 10.44 -3.10 0.92
N THR A 71 10.60 -4.20 1.67
CA THR A 71 10.31 -4.22 3.12
C THR A 71 11.19 -3.23 3.90
N LYS A 72 12.40 -2.88 3.46
CA LYS A 72 13.20 -1.83 4.11
C LYS A 72 12.64 -0.42 3.85
N LEU A 73 12.06 -0.19 2.67
CA LEU A 73 11.51 1.12 2.29
C LEU A 73 10.15 1.38 2.95
N ILE A 74 9.29 0.35 3.02
CA ILE A 74 7.88 0.48 3.44
C ILE A 74 7.43 -0.49 4.51
N GLY A 75 8.36 -1.20 5.14
CA GLY A 75 8.08 -1.95 6.35
C GLY A 75 7.63 -1.02 7.48
N GLY A 76 7.03 -1.63 8.51
CA GLY A 76 6.59 -0.91 9.70
C GLY A 76 5.51 0.13 9.38
N THR A 77 5.72 1.37 9.82
CA THR A 77 4.75 2.47 9.74
C THR A 77 4.71 3.18 8.39
N ASN A 78 5.68 2.89 7.51
CA ASN A 78 5.81 3.57 6.21
C ASN A 78 4.94 2.93 5.12
N GLY A 79 4.39 1.74 5.36
CA GLY A 79 3.43 1.11 4.47
C GLY A 79 2.07 0.97 5.14
N CYS A 80 1.13 0.37 4.41
CA CYS A 80 -0.18 -0.02 4.93
C CYS A 80 -0.13 -1.27 5.86
N ALA A 81 1.07 -1.61 6.34
CA ALA A 81 1.54 -2.82 7.03
C ALA A 81 1.94 -3.99 6.10
N LEU A 82 3.23 -4.04 5.75
CA LEU A 82 3.92 -5.22 5.24
C LEU A 82 4.96 -5.65 6.30
N THR A 83 4.48 -6.31 7.35
CA THR A 83 5.29 -7.17 8.23
C THR A 83 5.04 -8.62 7.84
#